data_AF-H9W742-F1
#
_entry.id   AF-H9W742-F1
#
_cell.length_a   1.000
_cell.length_b   1.000
_cell.length_c   1.000
_cell.angle_alpha   90.00
_cell.angle_beta   90.00
_cell.angle_gamma   90.00
#
_symmetry.space_group_name_H-M   'P 1'
#
loop_
_entity.id
_entity.type
_entity.pdbx_description
1 polymer ?
#
loop_
_entity_poly.entity_id
_entity_poly.type
_entity_poly.pdbx_seq_one_letter_code
_entity_poly.pdbx_strand_id
1 'polypeptide(L)'
;KYDDPLEAAQLHGGCGAWGIIFTALFAKEEYVLQAYGLLPNGKSSRPYGLFMGGDGRLLAAHVIQIIVTTGWVTATMAPVFYVLHRFKLLRVSAADEMAGMDVTRHGGGAYVYHDSDGDKHIHPGGFMMKASRNMTEFPHNRNG
;
A
#
# COMPACT_ATOMS: atom_id res chain seq x y z
N LYS A 1 22.36 -1.25 13.31
CA LYS A 1 21.81 -2.00 12.16
C LYS A 1 20.35 -1.57 12.03
N TYR A 2 20.00 -0.85 10.98
CA TYR A 2 18.63 -0.40 10.74
C TYR A 2 17.85 -1.58 10.17
N ASP A 3 16.79 -2.02 10.86
CA ASP A 3 15.82 -3.00 10.34
C ASP A 3 14.78 -2.23 9.53
N ASP A 4 15.10 -1.86 8.28
CA ASP A 4 14.07 -1.72 7.24
C ASP A 4 13.97 -3.10 6.56
N PRO A 5 13.03 -3.98 6.99
CA PRO A 5 12.94 -5.34 6.46
C PRO A 5 12.62 -5.39 4.96
N LEU A 6 12.35 -4.25 4.31
CA LEU A 6 11.90 -4.15 2.93
C LEU A 6 12.82 -3.32 2.01
N GLU A 7 13.90 -2.70 2.52
CA GLU A 7 14.72 -1.70 1.80
C GLU A 7 13.89 -0.60 1.09
N ALA A 8 12.64 -0.40 1.52
CA ALA A 8 11.64 0.38 0.78
C ALA A 8 12.02 1.87 0.77
N ALA A 9 12.64 2.35 1.85
CA ALA A 9 13.11 3.72 1.93
C ALA A 9 14.23 4.02 0.92
N GLN A 10 15.16 3.09 0.73
CA GLN A 10 16.27 3.26 -0.22
C GLN A 10 15.81 3.07 -1.65
N LEU A 11 14.98 2.05 -1.93
CA LEU A 11 14.48 1.80 -3.27
C LEU A 11 13.52 2.90 -3.72
N HIS A 12 12.46 3.21 -2.96
CA HIS A 12 11.46 4.19 -3.41
C HIS A 12 11.89 5.64 -3.17
N GLY A 13 12.53 5.94 -2.04
CA GLY A 13 13.02 7.29 -1.75
C GLY A 13 14.20 7.68 -2.65
N GLY A 14 15.18 6.78 -2.78
CA GLY A 14 16.36 6.99 -3.61
C GLY A 14 16.02 7.00 -5.10
N CYS A 15 15.32 5.99 -5.63
CA CYS A 15 14.97 5.95 -7.05
C CYS A 15 14.02 7.10 -7.43
N GLY A 16 13.08 7.45 -6.55
CA GLY A 16 12.16 8.55 -6.77
C GLY A 16 12.88 9.89 -6.85
N ALA A 17 13.80 10.16 -5.92
CA ALA A 17 14.61 11.37 -5.95
C ALA A 17 15.48 11.46 -7.22
N TRP A 18 16.11 10.35 -7.63
CA TRP A 18 16.86 10.31 -8.89
C TRP A 18 15.97 10.56 -10.09
N GLY A 19 14.79 9.94 -10.19
CA GLY A 19 13.85 10.18 -11.28
C GLY A 19 13.44 11.64 -11.41
N ILE A 20 13.21 12.31 -10.28
CA ILE A 20 12.92 13.75 -10.23
C ILE A 20 14.11 14.58 -10.75
N ILE A 21 15.33 14.27 -10.32
CA ILE A 21 16.55 14.98 -10.76
C ILE A 21 16.79 14.77 -12.26
N PHE A 22 16.70 13.54 -12.76
CA PHE A 22 16.88 13.24 -14.18
C PHE A 22 15.81 13.93 -15.04
N THR A 23 14.58 14.03 -14.56
CA THR A 23 13.54 14.82 -15.22
C THR A 23 13.97 16.29 -15.35
N ALA A 24 14.51 16.87 -14.28
CA ALA A 24 14.94 18.26 -14.29
C ALA A 24 16.17 18.54 -15.19
N LEU A 25 16.98 17.52 -15.47
CA LEU A 25 18.15 17.62 -16.33
C LEU A 25 17.81 17.36 -17.80
N PHE A 26 16.96 16.37 -18.09
CA PHE A 26 16.79 15.81 -19.43
C PHE A 26 15.37 15.97 -20.02
N ALA A 27 14.43 16.64 -19.35
CA ALA A 27 13.11 16.89 -19.93
C ALA A 27 13.21 17.75 -21.21
N LYS A 28 12.71 17.23 -22.33
CA LYS A 28 12.66 17.99 -23.59
C LYS A 28 11.49 18.97 -23.58
N GLU A 29 11.72 20.17 -24.12
CA GLU A 29 10.71 21.21 -24.24
C GLU A 29 9.43 20.72 -24.94
N GLU A 30 9.57 19.99 -26.05
CA GLU A 30 8.45 19.42 -26.80
C GLU A 30 7.53 18.57 -25.91
N TYR A 31 8.10 17.67 -25.10
CA TYR A 31 7.32 16.81 -24.22
C TYR A 31 6.72 17.56 -23.03
N VAL A 32 7.41 18.59 -22.52
CA VAL A 32 6.87 19.48 -21.49
C VAL A 32 5.67 20.26 -22.03
N LEU A 33 5.75 20.75 -23.26
CA LEU A 33 4.66 21.44 -23.95
C LEU A 33 3.48 20.51 -24.24
N GLN A 34 3.73 19.27 -24.66
CA GLN A 34 2.67 18.28 -24.87
C GLN A 34 1.95 17.92 -23.56
N ALA A 35 2.69 17.78 -22.46
CA ALA A 35 2.11 17.40 -21.16
C ALA A 35 1.39 18.53 -20.43
N TYR A 36 1.94 19.76 -20.49
CA TYR A 36 1.48 20.88 -19.64
C TYR A 36 1.02 22.11 -20.42
N GLY A 37 1.10 22.09 -21.75
CA GLY A 37 0.80 23.23 -22.62
C GLY A 37 1.72 24.43 -22.38
N LEU A 38 1.37 25.55 -23.00
CA LEU A 38 2.03 26.84 -22.77
C LEU A 38 1.77 27.35 -21.34
N LEU A 39 2.60 28.31 -20.91
CA LEU A 39 2.29 29.09 -19.71
C LEU A 39 0.92 29.79 -19.84
N PRO A 40 0.24 30.11 -18.72
CA PRO A 40 -1.08 30.77 -18.75
C PRO A 40 -1.10 32.11 -19.50
N ASN A 41 0.06 32.73 -19.69
CA ASN A 41 0.23 33.95 -20.48
C ASN A 41 0.24 33.71 -22.01
N GLY A 42 0.22 32.44 -22.46
CA GLY A 42 0.18 32.01 -23.86
C GLY A 42 1.40 32.37 -24.71
N LYS A 43 2.45 32.96 -24.12
CA LYS A 43 3.53 33.61 -24.85
C LYS A 43 4.89 32.93 -24.74
N SER A 44 5.05 32.04 -23.76
CA SER A 44 6.33 31.42 -23.46
C SER A 44 6.17 29.95 -23.12
N SER A 45 7.18 29.19 -23.52
CA SER A 45 7.34 27.79 -23.13
C SER A 45 7.64 27.65 -21.64
N ARG A 46 7.28 26.52 -21.05
CA ARG A 46 7.53 26.23 -19.63
C ARG A 46 9.00 25.86 -19.42
N PRO A 47 9.56 26.03 -18.21
CA PRO A 47 10.90 25.53 -17.89
C PRO A 47 11.03 24.03 -18.21
N TYR A 48 12.11 23.66 -18.88
CA TYR A 48 12.44 22.28 -19.28
C TYR A 48 13.88 21.93 -18.89
N GLY A 49 14.34 20.74 -19.26
CA GLY A 49 15.58 20.15 -18.78
C GLY A 49 16.82 20.99 -19.06
N LEU A 50 17.66 21.16 -18.04
CA LEU A 50 18.89 21.97 -18.10
C LEU A 50 19.82 21.56 -19.27
N PHE A 51 19.96 20.26 -19.51
CA PHE A 51 20.81 19.74 -20.58
C PHE A 51 20.11 19.63 -21.94
N MET A 52 18.82 19.92 -22.00
CA MET A 52 18.05 19.98 -23.25
C MET A 52 17.96 21.39 -23.84
N GLY A 53 18.68 22.36 -23.25
CA GLY A 53 18.67 23.77 -23.62
C GLY A 53 17.78 24.63 -22.72
N GLY A 54 17.19 24.05 -21.68
CA GLY A 54 16.38 24.77 -20.69
C GLY A 54 17.25 25.51 -19.67
N ASP A 55 16.60 26.18 -18.72
CA ASP A 55 17.29 26.90 -17.64
C ASP A 55 17.31 26.09 -16.33
N GLY A 56 18.04 26.61 -15.33
CA GLY A 56 18.15 25.97 -14.02
C GLY A 56 16.87 26.02 -13.16
N ARG A 57 15.77 26.65 -13.63
CA ARG A 57 14.56 26.83 -12.82
C ARG A 57 13.87 25.50 -12.57
N LEU A 58 13.83 24.62 -13.58
CA LEU A 58 13.23 23.30 -13.42
C LEU A 58 14.00 22.46 -12.39
N LEU A 59 15.33 22.55 -12.39
CA LEU A 59 16.18 21.88 -11.40
C LEU A 59 15.97 22.43 -9.99
N ALA A 60 15.97 23.75 -9.83
CA ALA A 60 15.72 24.37 -8.53
C ALA A 60 14.34 23.99 -7.96
N ALA A 61 13.30 24.02 -8.80
CA ALA A 61 11.95 23.63 -8.40
C ALA A 61 11.88 22.18 -7.92
N HIS A 62 12.50 21.26 -8.66
CA HIS A 62 12.52 19.83 -8.30
C HIS A 62 13.34 19.53 -7.05
N VAL A 63 14.44 20.25 -6.80
CA VAL A 63 15.20 20.13 -5.54
C VAL A 63 14.34 20.56 -4.35
N ILE A 64 13.63 21.68 -4.47
CA ILE A 64 12.69 22.14 -3.44
C ILE A 64 11.59 21.10 -3.24
N GLN A 65 11.05 20.52 -4.32
CA GLN A 65 10.03 19.46 -4.24
C GLN A 65 10.52 18.25 -3.44
N ILE A 66 11.75 17.77 -3.67
CA ILE A 66 12.33 16.65 -2.92
C ILE A 66 12.43 17.00 -1.43
N ILE A 67 12.95 18.19 -1.10
CA ILE A 67 13.11 18.64 0.28
C ILE A 67 11.76 18.76 0.98
N VAL A 68 10.79 19.42 0.35
CA VAL A 68 9.44 19.62 0.90
C VAL A 68 8.73 18.29 1.09
N THR A 69 8.81 17.38 0.11
CA THR A 69 8.17 16.05 0.22
C THR A 69 8.80 15.24 1.34
N THR A 70 10.13 15.22 1.42
CA THR A 70 10.85 14.50 2.48
C THR A 70 10.53 15.07 3.85
N GLY A 71 10.55 16.40 3.98
CA GLY A 71 10.22 17.11 5.21
C GLY A 71 8.77 16.88 5.64
N TRP A 72 7.82 16.96 4.72
CA TRP A 72 6.40 16.75 4.99
C TRP A 72 6.08 15.32 5.43
N VAL A 73 6.59 14.33 4.69
CA VAL A 73 6.40 12.92 5.03
C VAL A 73 7.04 12.62 6.38
N THR A 74 8.25 13.11 6.64
CA THR A 74 8.92 12.92 7.94
C THR A 74 8.14 13.61 9.06
N ALA A 75 7.69 14.85 8.87
CA ALA A 75 6.98 15.61 9.89
C ALA A 75 5.62 14.99 10.25
N THR A 76 4.96 14.33 9.31
CA THR A 76 3.66 13.69 9.54
C THR A 76 3.79 12.26 10.05
N MET A 77 4.75 11.48 9.54
CA MET A 77 4.94 10.09 9.92
C MET A 77 5.75 9.93 11.21
N ALA A 78 6.79 10.73 11.43
CA ALA A 78 7.66 10.58 12.59
C ALA A 78 6.89 10.70 13.92
N PRO A 79 5.94 11.65 14.12
CA PRO A 79 5.14 11.69 15.34
C PRO A 79 4.26 10.45 15.51
N VAL A 80 3.63 9.97 14.45
CA VAL A 80 2.79 8.76 14.48
C VAL A 80 3.62 7.56 14.91
N PHE A 81 4.76 7.33 14.25
CA PHE A 81 5.67 6.25 14.61
C PHE A 81 6.25 6.43 16.02
N TYR A 82 6.57 7.65 16.42
CA TYR A 82 7.07 7.94 17.77
C TYR A 82 6.03 7.58 18.85
N VAL A 83 4.78 7.96 18.65
CA VAL A 83 3.68 7.64 19.57
C VAL A 83 3.46 6.12 19.64
N LEU A 84 3.36 5.45 18.49
CA LEU A 84 3.20 3.99 18.44
C LEU A 84 4.38 3.25 19.08
N HIS A 85 5.61 3.76 18.88
CA HIS A 85 6.82 3.24 19.53
C HIS A 85 6.74 3.38 21.05
N ARG A 86 6.27 4.53 21.56
CA ARG A 86 6.12 4.78 23.00
C ARG A 86 5.12 3.83 23.66
N PHE A 87 4.12 3.37 22.93
CA PHE A 87 3.16 2.37 23.36
C PHE A 87 3.59 0.92 23.07
N LYS A 88 4.81 0.70 22.53
CA LYS A 88 5.36 -0.61 22.15
C LYS A 88 4.48 -1.39 21.16
N LEU A 89 3.70 -0.69 20.33
CA LEU A 89 2.78 -1.29 19.36
C LEU A 89 3.42 -1.59 18.00
N LEU A 90 4.69 -1.18 17.78
CA LEU A 90 5.35 -1.31 16.48
C LEU A 90 5.99 -2.66 16.21
N ARG A 91 6.21 -3.50 17.23
CA ARG A 91 6.82 -4.81 17.06
C ARG A 91 5.93 -5.86 17.71
N VAL A 92 5.47 -6.81 16.91
CA VAL A 92 4.80 -8.03 17.35
C VAL A 92 5.79 -8.80 18.25
N SER A 93 5.31 -9.43 19.33
CA SER A 93 6.20 -10.18 20.21
C SER A 93 6.80 -11.35 19.42
N ALA A 94 8.05 -11.75 19.71
CA ALA A 94 8.69 -12.86 18.99
C ALA A 94 7.86 -14.17 19.06
N ALA A 95 7.03 -14.33 20.09
CA ALA A 95 6.10 -15.45 20.22
C ALA A 95 4.93 -15.36 19.20
N ASP A 96 4.37 -14.18 18.99
CA ASP A 96 3.30 -13.94 18.01
C ASP A 96 3.83 -13.95 16.56
N GLU A 97 5.10 -13.61 16.35
CA GLU A 97 5.80 -13.72 15.06
C GLU A 97 6.00 -15.18 14.65
N MET A 98 6.35 -16.06 15.61
CA MET A 98 6.46 -17.51 15.39
C MET A 98 5.10 -18.21 15.25
N ALA A 99 4.05 -17.73 15.91
CA ALA A 99 2.70 -18.30 15.82
C ALA A 99 1.99 -17.98 14.49
N GLY A 100 2.50 -17.03 13.71
CA GLY A 100 1.88 -16.55 12.48
C GLY A 100 0.76 -15.55 12.74
N MET A 101 0.85 -14.34 12.17
CA MET A 101 -0.14 -13.26 12.37
C MET A 101 -1.56 -13.61 11.89
N ASP A 102 -1.72 -14.59 10.99
CA ASP A 102 -3.04 -15.05 10.54
C ASP A 102 -3.81 -15.81 11.62
N VAL A 103 -3.12 -16.65 12.41
CA VAL A 103 -3.76 -17.49 13.43
C VAL A 103 -4.28 -16.65 14.60
N THR A 104 -3.60 -15.55 14.92
CA THR A 104 -3.93 -14.68 16.06
C THR A 104 -4.88 -13.54 15.74
N ARG A 105 -4.97 -13.06 14.49
CA ARG A 105 -5.85 -11.93 14.09
C ARG A 105 -7.00 -12.31 13.15
N HIS A 106 -6.91 -13.42 12.42
CA HIS A 106 -7.95 -13.86 11.48
C HIS A 106 -8.58 -15.22 11.83
N GLY A 107 -8.21 -15.83 12.96
CA GLY A 107 -8.91 -16.99 13.53
C GLY A 107 -8.70 -18.32 12.78
N GLY A 108 -7.71 -18.39 11.89
CA GLY A 108 -7.36 -19.61 11.16
C GLY A 108 -6.12 -19.43 10.30
N GLY A 109 -5.32 -20.48 10.12
CA GLY A 109 -4.13 -20.45 9.27
C GLY A 109 -4.51 -20.25 7.80
N ALA A 110 -3.85 -19.30 7.12
CA ALA A 110 -4.16 -18.94 5.72
C ALA A 110 -3.86 -20.03 4.68
N TYR A 111 -3.25 -21.15 5.09
CA TYR A 111 -2.97 -22.28 4.23
C TYR A 111 -3.61 -23.53 4.82
N VAL A 112 -4.72 -23.95 4.22
CA VAL A 112 -5.13 -25.35 4.31
C VAL A 112 -4.08 -26.12 3.52
N TYR A 113 -3.12 -26.72 4.22
CA TYR A 113 -2.33 -27.80 3.64
C TYR A 113 -3.31 -28.92 3.33
N HIS A 114 -3.69 -29.04 2.05
CA HIS A 114 -4.30 -30.24 1.53
C HIS A 114 -3.19 -31.29 1.48
N ASP A 115 -2.84 -31.89 2.62
CA ASP A 115 -2.19 -33.18 2.65
C ASP A 115 -3.25 -34.19 2.19
N SER A 116 -3.35 -34.36 0.88
CA SER A 116 -4.14 -35.43 0.27
C SER A 116 -3.20 -36.59 -0.03
N ASP A 117 -2.68 -37.22 1.03
CA ASP A 117 -2.16 -38.58 0.99
C ASP A 117 -2.49 -39.26 2.32
N GLY A 118 -3.30 -40.33 2.26
CA GLY A 118 -3.44 -41.29 3.36
C GLY A 118 -4.84 -41.45 3.94
N ASP A 119 -5.58 -42.40 3.35
CA ASP A 119 -6.44 -43.39 4.01
C ASP A 119 -7.18 -43.06 5.33
N LYS A 120 -8.53 -43.12 5.20
CA LYS A 120 -9.52 -43.75 6.09
C LYS A 120 -9.39 -43.46 7.60
N HIS A 121 -10.37 -42.76 8.19
CA HIS A 121 -11.16 -43.22 9.35
C HIS A 121 -12.22 -42.18 9.81
N ILE A 122 -13.49 -42.49 9.51
CA ILE A 122 -14.76 -42.31 10.27
C ILE A 122 -14.94 -41.03 11.15
N HIS A 123 -15.90 -40.17 10.75
CA HIS A 123 -16.62 -39.20 11.58
C HIS A 123 -17.97 -39.80 12.03
N PRO A 124 -18.59 -39.39 13.17
CA PRO A 124 -19.39 -38.15 13.14
C PRO A 124 -19.49 -37.38 14.48
N GLY A 125 -19.64 -36.06 14.41
CA GLY A 125 -19.97 -35.25 15.59
C GLY A 125 -19.91 -33.74 15.37
N GLY A 126 -20.50 -33.23 14.29
CA GLY A 126 -20.59 -31.79 14.01
C GLY A 126 -22.01 -31.26 14.22
N PHE A 127 -22.14 -30.28 15.12
CA PHE A 127 -23.37 -29.61 15.55
C PHE A 127 -24.02 -28.79 14.40
N MET A 128 -25.27 -29.09 14.06
CA MET A 128 -26.00 -28.45 12.94
C MET A 128 -26.85 -27.28 13.46
N MET A 129 -26.51 -26.05 13.07
CA MET A 129 -27.30 -24.85 13.43
C MET A 129 -28.63 -24.79 12.67
N LYS A 130 -29.69 -24.52 13.43
CA LYS A 130 -31.09 -24.39 13.01
C LYS A 130 -31.32 -23.09 12.24
N ALA A 131 -31.76 -23.18 10.99
CA ALA A 131 -32.28 -22.05 10.23
C ALA A 131 -33.79 -21.93 10.44
N SER A 132 -34.21 -20.84 11.09
CA SER A 132 -35.61 -20.42 11.23
C SER A 132 -36.14 -19.90 9.89
N ARG A 133 -37.24 -20.50 9.39
CA ARG A 133 -38.10 -19.90 8.37
C ARG A 133 -39.55 -20.11 8.78
N ASN A 134 -40.13 -19.07 9.39
CA ASN A 134 -41.58 -18.91 9.47
C ASN A 134 -42.07 -18.39 8.11
N MET A 135 -42.87 -19.18 7.41
CA MET A 135 -43.78 -18.66 6.38
C MET A 135 -45.04 -19.54 6.33
N THR A 136 -46.10 -19.00 6.93
CA THR A 136 -47.52 -19.12 6.56
C THR A 136 -48.13 -20.51 6.30
N GLU A 137 -48.89 -20.94 7.30
CA GLU A 137 -50.15 -21.70 7.23
C GLU A 137 -50.89 -21.67 5.87
N PHE A 138 -51.26 -22.86 5.36
CA PHE A 138 -52.59 -23.17 4.80
C PHE A 138 -52.82 -24.70 4.88
N PRO A 139 -53.97 -25.18 5.41
CA PRO A 139 -54.20 -26.60 5.66
C PRO A 139 -54.64 -27.36 4.40
N HIS A 140 -54.09 -28.56 4.22
CA HIS A 140 -54.51 -29.54 3.24
C HIS A 140 -55.81 -30.22 3.74
N ASN A 141 -56.94 -30.03 3.05
CA ASN A 141 -58.11 -30.90 3.20
C ASN A 141 -58.07 -31.99 2.13
N ARG A 142 -58.22 -33.26 2.53
CA ARG A 142 -58.48 -34.41 1.67
C ARG A 142 -59.79 -35.07 2.13
N ASN A 143 -60.57 -35.51 1.14
CA ASN A 143 -61.65 -36.51 1.15
C ASN A 143 -63.08 -35.95 1.08
N GLY A 144 -63.79 -36.33 0.01
CA GLY A 144 -65.22 -36.11 -0.23
C GLY A 144 -65.50 -35.77 -1.68
#